data_AF-A0A956HCN8-F1
#
_entry.id   AF-A0A956HCN8-F1
#
_cell.length_a   1.000
_cell.length_b   1.000
_cell.length_c   1.000
_cell.angle_alpha   90.00
_cell.angle_beta   90.00
_cell.angle_gamma   90.00
#
_symmetry.space_group_name_H-M   'P 1'
#
loop_
_entity.id
_entity.type
_entity.pdbx_description
1 polymer ?
#
loop_
_entity_poly.entity_id
_entity_poly.type
_entity_poly.pdbx_seq_one_letter_code
_entity_poly.pdbx_strand_id
1 'polypeptide(L)' 'MRHRGQHPRDSDLFARKRWPTLRTAVAELSWLLSRGYSERASLKLVGDRHGL' A
#
# COMPACT_ATOMS: atom_id res chain seq x y z
N MET A 1 6.26 21.95 15.67
CA MET A 1 4.80 21.92 15.41
C MET A 1 4.58 21.45 13.97
N ARG A 2 4.26 20.17 13.79
CA ARG A 2 2.94 19.73 13.31
C ARG A 2 2.76 19.89 11.80
N HIS A 3 3.50 19.08 11.03
CA HIS A 3 3.09 18.65 9.68
C HIS A 3 1.76 17.89 9.82
N ARG A 4 0.64 18.62 9.85
CA ARG A 4 -0.74 18.07 9.81
C ARG A 4 -1.46 18.37 8.50
N GLY A 5 -0.70 18.78 7.49
CA GLY A 5 -1.20 18.89 6.12
C GLY A 5 -0.93 17.60 5.36
N GLN A 6 -1.82 17.31 4.41
CA GLN A 6 -1.60 16.32 3.35
C GLN A 6 -0.19 16.47 2.77
N HIS A 7 0.54 15.37 2.57
CA HIS A 7 1.81 15.42 1.86
C HIS A 7 1.54 15.82 0.39
N PRO A 8 2.38 16.67 -0.25
CA PRO A 8 2.10 17.21 -1.59
C PRO A 8 1.76 16.16 -2.65
N ARG A 9 2.32 14.95 -2.52
CA ARG A 9 2.09 13.82 -3.43
C ARG A 9 0.88 12.95 -3.08
N ASP A 10 0.20 13.16 -1.96
CA ASP A 10 -0.93 12.29 -1.56
C ASP A 10 -2.08 12.38 -2.55
N SER A 11 -2.34 13.56 -3.14
CA SER A 11 -3.34 13.70 -4.21
C SER A 11 -3.05 12.78 -5.38
N ASP A 12 -1.77 12.60 -5.70
CA ASP A 12 -1.34 11.69 -6.76
C ASP A 12 -1.37 10.24 -6.27
N LEU A 13 -0.74 9.96 -5.12
CA LEU A 13 -0.60 8.63 -4.47
C LEU A 13 -1.91 7.95 -4.12
N PHE A 14 -2.94 8.74 -3.86
CA PHE A 14 -4.26 8.24 -3.51
C PHE A 14 -5.34 8.74 -4.49
N ALA A 15 -4.96 9.21 -5.68
CA ALA A 15 -5.88 9.52 -6.76
C ALA A 15 -6.75 8.31 -7.11
N ARG A 16 -7.98 8.54 -7.60
CA ARG A 16 -8.93 7.48 -8.01
C ARG A 16 -8.31 6.45 -8.96
N LYS A 17 -7.39 6.86 -9.83
CA LYS A 17 -6.66 5.97 -10.75
C LYS A 17 -5.80 4.91 -10.04
N ARG A 18 -5.37 5.16 -8.79
CA ARG A 18 -4.56 4.24 -7.98
C ARG A 18 -5.39 3.31 -7.09
N TRP A 19 -6.69 3.59 -6.94
CA TRP A 19 -7.56 2.80 -6.07
C TRP A 19 -7.64 1.32 -6.45
N PRO A 20 -7.74 0.93 -7.74
CA PRO A 20 -7.74 -0.49 -8.10
C PRO A 20 -6.47 -1.21 -7.62
N THR A 21 -5.30 -0.60 -7.86
CA THR A 21 -4.00 -1.13 -7.42
C THR A 21 -3.92 -1.23 -5.90
N LEU A 22 -4.31 -0.19 -5.17
CA LEU A 22 -4.30 -0.19 -3.71
C LEU A 22 -5.23 -1.27 -3.13
N ARG A 23 -6.43 -1.46 -3.70
CA ARG A 23 -7.37 -2.50 -3.26
C ARG A 23 -6.81 -3.90 -3.48
N THR A 24 -6.20 -4.15 -4.64
CA THR A 24 -5.55 -5.44 -4.93
C THR A 24 -4.37 -5.68 -3.99
N ALA A 25 -3.50 -4.69 -3.80
CA ALA A 25 -2.36 -4.77 -2.90
C ALA A 25 -2.78 -5.09 -1.46
N VAL A 26 -3.83 -4.44 -0.94
CA VAL A 26 -4.35 -4.73 0.41
C VAL A 26 -4.89 -6.15 0.50
N ALA A 27 -5.62 -6.64 -0.51
CA ALA A 27 -6.14 -8.01 -0.50
C ALA A 27 -5.02 -9.06 -0.53
N GLU A 28 -3.99 -8.87 -1.37
CA GLU A 28 -2.82 -9.74 -1.44
C GLU A 28 -2.02 -9.73 -0.13
N LEU A 29 -1.83 -8.54 0.48
CA LEU A 29 -1.17 -8.40 1.77
C LEU A 29 -1.94 -9.14 2.87
N SER A 30 -3.25 -8.96 2.97
CA SER A 30 -4.09 -9.67 3.94
C SER A 30 -4.04 -11.19 3.73
N TRP A 31 -3.99 -11.65 2.48
CA TRP A 31 -3.87 -13.07 2.16
C TRP A 31 -2.53 -13.65 2.64
N LEU A 32 -1.40 -12.97 2.38
CA LEU A 32 -0.09 -13.40 2.85
C LEU A 32 0.00 -13.45 4.38
N LEU A 33 -0.48 -12.40 5.05
CA LEU A 33 -0.50 -12.34 6.51
C LEU A 33 -1.33 -13.47 7.12
N SER A 34 -2.48 -13.79 6.51
CA SER A 34 -3.34 -14.91 6.95
C SER A 34 -2.67 -16.28 6.81
N ARG A 35 -1.61 -16.38 6.01
CA ARG A 35 -0.82 -17.60 5.79
C ARG A 35 0.45 -17.67 6.64
N GLY A 36 0.64 -16.71 7.55
CA GLY A 36 1.79 -16.67 8.46
C GLY A 36 3.06 -16.09 7.85
N TYR A 37 2.98 -15.44 6.69
CA TYR A 37 4.14 -14.69 6.16
C TYR A 37 4.44 -13.50 7.06
N SER A 38 5.72 -13.16 7.19
CA SER A 38 6.12 -12.00 8.00
C SER A 38 5.61 -10.71 7.36
N GLU A 39 5.17 -9.77 8.20
CA GLU A 39 4.64 -8.48 7.75
C GLU A 39 5.65 -7.72 6.88
N ARG A 40 6.91 -7.67 7.32
CA ARG A 40 7.97 -6.96 6.60
C ARG A 40 8.22 -7.55 5.21
N ALA A 41 8.27 -8.88 5.08
CA ALA A 41 8.49 -9.52 3.78
C ALA A 41 7.26 -9.37 2.88
N SER A 42 6.07 -9.53 3.43
CA SER A 42 4.80 -9.39 2.71
C SER A 42 4.62 -7.98 2.17
N LEU A 43 4.88 -6.96 3.00
CA LEU A 43 4.79 -5.56 2.62
C LEU A 43 5.76 -5.20 1.49
N LYS A 44 7.02 -5.63 1.61
CA LYS A 44 8.02 -5.41 0.55
C LYS A 44 7.62 -6.09 -0.76
N LEU A 45 7.23 -7.37 -0.70
CA LEU A 45 6.84 -8.15 -1.87
C LEU A 45 5.65 -7.52 -2.61
N VAL A 46 4.60 -7.16 -1.88
CA VAL A 46 3.38 -6.58 -2.45
C VAL A 46 3.65 -5.17 -2.98
N GLY A 47 4.43 -4.35 -2.25
CA GLY A 47 4.83 -3.02 -2.69
C GLY A 47 5.61 -3.05 -4.01
N ASP A 48 6.64 -3.89 -4.08
CA ASP A 48 7.49 -4.06 -5.28
C ASP A 48 6.66 -4.55 -6.48
N ARG A 49 5.70 -5.47 -6.27
CA ARG A 49 4.81 -6.00 -7.32
C ARG A 49 3.89 -4.94 -7.93
N HIS A 50 3.40 -4.00 -7.12
CA HIS A 50 2.43 -2.98 -7.55
C HIS A 50 3.04 -1.61 -7.82
N GLY A 51 4.34 -1.42 -7.53
CA GLY A 51 5.03 -0.14 -7.67
C GLY A 51 4.51 0.93 -6.70
N LEU A 52 4.24 0.53 -5.45
CA LEU A 52 3.71 1.39 -4.38
C LEU A 52 4.79 1.94 -3.45
#